data_AF-W5T1Y5-F1
#
_entry.id   AF-W5T1Y5-F1
#
_cell.length_a   1.000
_cell.length_b   1.000
_cell.length_c   1.000
_cell.angle_alpha   90.00
_cell.angle_beta   90.00
_cell.angle_gamma   90.00
#
_symmetry.space_group_name_H-M   'P 1'
#
loop_
_entity.id
_entity.type
_entity.pdbx_description
1 polymer ?
#
loop_
_entity_poly.entity_id
_entity_poly.type
_entity_poly.pdbx_seq_one_letter_code
_entity_poly.pdbx_strand_id
1 'polypeptide(L)' 'MLLRTLIDMGINQDFNEIIREIKHIIKSNNLDIDFVQYPALKVVGNNTINVIATTFYSFKSGYRESFDTLIYS' A
#
# COMPACT_ATOMS: atom_id res chain seq x y z
N MET A 1 -1.81 -7.87 8.83
CA MET A 1 -2.23 -7.12 10.05
C MET A 1 -1.57 -5.74 10.13
N LEU A 2 -0.23 -5.61 9.96
CA LEU A 2 0.48 -4.31 10.05
C LEU A 2 -0.02 -3.19 9.12
N LEU A 3 -0.31 -3.52 7.87
CA LEU A 3 -0.63 -2.52 6.85
C LEU A 3 -1.94 -1.77 7.13
N ARG A 4 -2.92 -2.46 7.71
CA ARG A 4 -4.22 -1.88 8.08
C ARG A 4 -4.08 -0.97 9.31
N THR A 5 -3.21 -1.36 10.24
CA THR A 5 -2.85 -0.53 11.40
C THR A 5 -2.19 0.80 11.00
N LEU A 6 -1.33 0.80 9.97
CA LEU A 6 -0.66 2.03 9.50
C LEU A 6 -1.65 3.03 8.84
N ILE A 7 -2.68 2.52 8.16
CA ILE A 7 -3.71 3.36 7.50
C ILE A 7 -4.74 3.88 8.53
N ASP A 8 -5.14 3.04 9.50
CA ASP A 8 -6.18 3.37 10.49
C ASP A 8 -5.70 4.37 11.57
N MET A 9 -4.38 4.61 11.71
CA MET A 9 -3.84 5.52 12.73
C MET A 9 -4.02 7.01 12.42
N GLY A 10 -4.53 7.40 11.24
CA GLY A 10 -4.90 8.80 10.96
C GLY A 10 -3.76 9.81 11.13
N ILE A 11 -2.51 9.34 11.11
CA ILE A 11 -1.34 10.20 11.24
C ILE A 11 -1.13 10.84 9.89
N ASN A 12 -0.98 12.16 9.91
CA ASN A 12 -0.49 13.00 8.83
C ASN A 12 0.97 12.59 8.50
N GLN A 13 1.17 11.34 8.07
CA GLN A 13 2.47 10.77 7.78
C GLN A 13 2.85 11.24 6.39
N ASP A 14 4.01 11.88 6.30
CA ASP A 14 4.70 12.04 5.03
C ASP A 14 4.73 10.66 4.35
N PHE A 15 4.18 10.57 3.15
CA PHE A 15 4.13 9.36 2.35
C PHE A 15 5.52 8.68 2.24
N ASN A 16 6.58 9.48 2.29
CA ASN A 16 7.97 9.00 2.31
C ASN A 16 8.31 8.20 3.57
N GLU A 17 7.76 8.56 4.74
CA GLU A 17 7.95 7.83 6.00
C GLU A 17 7.27 6.46 5.97
N ILE A 18 6.06 6.39 5.42
CA ILE A 18 5.36 5.10 5.22
C ILE A 18 6.16 4.18 4.31
N ILE A 19 6.64 4.70 3.17
CA ILE A 19 7.49 3.93 2.24
C ILE A 19 8.76 3.46 2.94
N ARG A 20 9.38 4.31 3.76
CA ARG A 20 10.61 3.99 4.50
C ARG A 20 10.36 2.87 5.51
N GLU A 21 9.26 2.92 6.25
CA GLU A 21 8.88 1.90 7.23
C GLU A 21 8.57 0.55 6.56
N ILE A 22 7.82 0.55 5.46
CA ILE A 22 7.56 -0.68 4.68
C ILE A 22 8.87 -1.31 4.20
N LYS A 23 9.76 -0.51 3.59
CA LYS A 23 11.09 -0.98 3.15
C LYS A 23 11.93 -1.51 4.31
N HIS A 24 11.86 -0.84 5.47
CA HIS A 24 12.56 -1.29 6.67
C HIS A 24 12.05 -2.66 7.14
N ILE A 25 10.73 -2.86 7.24
CA ILE A 25 10.12 -4.13 7.67
C ILE A 25 10.50 -5.28 6.71
N ILE A 26 10.43 -5.05 5.39
CA ILE A 26 10.81 -6.05 4.38
C ILE A 26 12.27 -6.46 4.59
N LYS A 27 13.17 -5.48 4.75
CA LYS A 27 14.60 -5.73 4.93
C LYS A 27 14.91 -6.40 6.27
N SER A 28 14.35 -5.91 7.37
CA SER A 28 14.66 -6.39 8.73
C SER A 28 14.18 -7.81 8.97
N ASN A 29 13.11 -8.23 8.28
CA ASN A 29 12.57 -9.59 8.34
C ASN A 29 13.03 -10.48 7.18
N ASN A 30 13.90 -9.99 6.29
CA ASN A 30 14.38 -10.69 5.10
C ASN A 30 13.23 -11.27 4.24
N LEU A 31 12.17 -10.49 4.05
CA LEU A 31 11.01 -10.89 3.25
C LEU A 31 11.33 -10.81 1.77
N ASP A 32 11.02 -11.87 1.02
CA ASP A 32 11.12 -11.88 -0.45
C ASP A 32 9.88 -11.23 -1.08
N ILE A 33 9.62 -9.97 -0.72
CA ILE A 33 8.46 -9.21 -1.18
C ILE A 33 8.92 -7.83 -1.62
N ASP A 34 8.39 -7.37 -2.74
CA ASP A 34 8.53 -5.99 -3.24
C ASP A 34 7.13 -5.36 -3.37
N PHE A 35 7.06 -4.05 -3.64
CA PHE A 35 5.80 -3.37 -3.81
C PHE A 35 5.86 -2.22 -4.82
N VAL A 36 4.71 -1.94 -5.43
CA VAL A 36 4.48 -0.76 -6.28
C VAL A 36 3.29 0.02 -5.78
N GLN A 37 3.36 1.34 -5.91
CA GLN A 37 2.26 2.27 -5.61
C GLN A 37 2.04 3.19 -6.79
N TYR A 38 0.79 3.38 -7.18
CA TYR A 38 0.42 4.30 -8.26
C TYR A 38 -0.99 4.88 -8.04
N PRO A 39 -1.22 6.14 -8.44
CA PRO A 39 -2.56 6.70 -8.44
C PRO A 39 -3.43 5.96 -9.46
N ALA A 40 -4.68 5.70 -9.08
CA ALA A 40 -5.65 5.02 -9.92
C ALA A 40 -7.05 5.61 -9.70
N LEU A 41 -7.88 5.50 -10.75
CA LEU A 41 -9.31 5.74 -10.69
C LEU A 41 -10.03 4.40 -10.52
N LYS A 42 -10.95 4.31 -9.56
CA LYS A 42 -11.79 3.13 -9.36
C LYS A 42 -13.26 3.52 -9.49
N VAL A 43 -14.03 2.67 -10.17
CA VAL A 43 -15.48 2.81 -10.26
C VAL A 43 -16.10 1.97 -9.15
N VAL A 44 -16.82 2.62 -8.24
CA VAL A 44 -17.54 1.98 -7.14
C VAL A 44 -19.01 2.40 -7.26
N GLY A 45 -19.84 1.46 -7.74
CA GLY A 45 -21.22 1.77 -8.14
C GLY A 45 -21.24 2.79 -9.28
N ASN A 46 -21.91 3.92 -9.07
CA ASN A 46 -22.00 5.01 -10.04
C ASN A 46 -20.93 6.10 -9.82
N ASN A 47 -20.05 5.95 -8.83
CA ASN A 47 -19.05 6.95 -8.48
C ASN A 47 -17.66 6.53 -8.98
N THR A 48 -16.86 7.52 -9.38
CA THR A 48 -15.42 7.34 -9.62
C THR A 48 -14.66 7.96 -8.46
N ILE A 49 -13.77 7.20 -7.84
CA ILE A 49 -12.96 7.64 -6.70
C ILE A 49 -11.47 7.60 -7.07
N ASN A 50 -10.72 8.55 -6.51
CA ASN A 50 -9.26 8.59 -6.60
C ASN A 50 -8.67 7.74 -5.47
N VAL A 51 -7.79 6.82 -5.83
CA VAL A 51 -7.08 5.96 -4.87
C VAL A 51 -5.58 5.93 -5.17
N ILE A 52 -4.79 5.61 -4.16
CA ILE A 52 -3.45 5.08 -4.36
C ILE A 52 -3.56 3.55 -4.28
N ALA A 53 -3.38 2.90 -5.43
CA ALA A 53 -3.32 1.44 -5.50
C ALA A 53 -1.92 0.99 -5.08
N THR A 54 -1.85 0.10 -4.09
CA THR A 54 -0.60 -0.53 -3.66
C THR A 54 -0.66 -2.01 -3.94
N THR A 55 0.34 -2.54 -4.64
CA THR A 55 0.47 -3.99 -4.90
C THR A 55 1.77 -4.48 -4.27
N PHE A 56 1.64 -5.42 -3.32
CA PHE A 56 2.76 -6.22 -2.83
C PHE A 56 2.88 -7.48 -3.67
N TYR A 57 4.11 -7.90 -4.00
CA TYR A 57 4.33 -9.08 -4.82
C TYR A 57 5.67 -9.77 -4.53
N SER A 58 5.75 -11.06 -4.86
CA SER A 58 6.97 -11.87 -4.80
C SER A 58 7.06 -12.72 -6.05
N PHE A 59 8.12 -12.54 -6.85
CA PHE A 59 8.34 -13.35 -8.05
C PHE A 59 8.64 -14.82 -7.73
N LYS A 60 9.25 -15.12 -6.57
CA LYS A 60 9.62 -16.49 -6.23
C LYS A 60 8.42 -17.31 -5.75
N SER A 61 7.59 -16.72 -4.89
CA SER A 61 6.43 -17.42 -4.32
C SER A 61 5.15 -17.27 -5.16
N GLY A 62 5.11 -16.32 -6.10
CA GLY A 62 3.89 -15.95 -6.81
C GLY A 62 2.90 -15.16 -5.95
N TYR A 63 3.27 -14.80 -4.72
CA TYR A 63 2.45 -13.96 -3.86
C TYR A 63 2.15 -12.62 -4.54
N ARG A 64 0.88 -12.19 -4.47
CA ARG A 64 0.43 -10.91 -4.99
C ARG A 64 -0.83 -10.47 -4.25
N GLU A 65 -0.76 -9.34 -3.58
CA GLU A 65 -1.90 -8.76 -2.88
C GLU A 65 -1.97 -7.27 -3.18
N SER A 66 -3.18 -6.75 -3.37
CA SER A 66 -3.40 -5.34 -3.68
C SER A 66 -4.49 -4.76 -2.80
N PHE A 67 -4.29 -3.51 -2.39
CA PHE A 67 -5.26 -2.74 -1.64
C PHE A 67 -5.22 -1.28 -2.09
N ASP A 68 -6.36 -0.64 -1.99
CA ASP A 68 -6.56 0.73 -2.41
C ASP A 68 -6.69 1.62 -1.17
N THR A 69 -5.88 2.68 -1.10
CA THR A 69 -6.03 3.73 -0.09
C THR A 69 -6.78 4.90 -0.71
N LEU A 70 -7.90 5.29 -0.10
CA LEU A 70 -8.68 6.44 -0.54
C LEU A 70 -7.87 7.74 -0.42
N ILE A 71 -7.87 8.56 -1.47
CA ILE A 71 -7.36 9.92 -1.39
C ILE A 71 -8.56 10.80 -1.03
N TYR A 72 -8.66 11.19 0.24
CA TYR A 72 -9.63 12.21 0.65
C TYR A 72 -9.08 13.58 0.25
N SER A 73 -9.78 14.24 -0.67
CA SER A 73 -9.54 15.63 -1.06
C SER A 73 -10.15 16.59 -0.03
#